data_AF-A0A2D4SR20-F1
#
_entry.id   AF-A0A2D4SR20-F1
#
_cell.length_a   1.000
_cell.length_b   1.000
_cell.length_c   1.000
_cell.angle_alpha   90.00
_cell.angle_beta   90.00
_cell.angle_gamma   90.00
#
_symmetry.space_group_name_H-M   'P 1'
#
loop_
_entity.id
_entity.type
_entity.pdbx_description
1 polymer ?
#
loop_
_entity_poly.entity_id
_entity_poly.type
_entity_poly.pdbx_seq_one_letter_code
_entity_poly.pdbx_strand_id
1 'polypeptide(L)'
;MGSLFSIWIVVCPIQSSECSSRNGASTMILFFLGCLQYPTAEDPPKEKLIQDYDQDGFANDVDCDDLRSEVNPEAPEICDNRDNNCDGLIDDDDLSLVTDIIWYKDHDGDGFGDLNATTNACIIPSGHVGNAEDCDDGDADINPDAEEHCDDVDNNCNDLIDDEDPNISSAELIPIIVDEDGDGFGGVDSLSYACNTDNAAPNSLDCDDTNPNIHPNATDYCDGIDNNCDEIIDPFDELVLIFDDGSPEILDITQEIHITEGMELHNCYDTITPVERLGIETSLSWYNHRENAQLLGSVLIYVNNNVEIYDLNIDVTGSFYNEVCSENTCYPGLMCTMDANVLFADGSIKNGFNVEGGNVFVRACNLTIENSDIFNGISERGAGIYVEFGSVDVQNSYITGNQATQGGGIYIKEGSISGENTHISFNHAQEGGGIYTKESTGLLTSMLIQSNTADVGGGCWLMDSTNEFTNVLVNENIAEQGGGIYLSGASLHLLGSMLNNNIASSGGHAWLGNSGSILWENTLGSFAQGGAVWIQSDGALTCSHTDSSSYSGFFSNQHDIGGAINIADLGTFTGIDCDMGVEGQSEDNFETDIALFSEGILIDTQEANNNANILCTQEECNYQ
;
A
#
# COMPACT_ATOMS: atom_id res chain seq x y z
N MET A 1 -25.60 -59.37 1.18
CA MET A 1 -26.55 -59.36 0.04
C MET A 1 -26.64 -57.90 -0.38
N GLY A 2 -26.25 -57.44 -1.57
CA GLY A 2 -25.76 -58.08 -2.79
C GLY A 2 -26.23 -57.19 -3.96
N SER A 3 -25.41 -56.29 -4.51
CA SER A 3 -24.35 -56.51 -5.53
C SER A 3 -24.91 -56.67 -6.96
N LEU A 4 -24.43 -55.99 -8.01
CA LEU A 4 -23.56 -54.80 -8.15
C LEU A 4 -23.62 -54.32 -9.64
N PHE A 5 -22.99 -53.20 -10.01
CA PHE A 5 -22.92 -52.67 -11.40
C PHE A 5 -22.14 -53.58 -12.37
N SER A 6 -22.37 -53.45 -13.70
CA SER A 6 -21.30 -53.25 -14.75
C SER A 6 -21.78 -53.18 -16.23
N ILE A 7 -21.72 -51.97 -16.78
CA ILE A 7 -21.21 -51.49 -18.10
C ILE A 7 -20.71 -52.49 -19.21
N TRP A 8 -21.20 -52.26 -20.45
CA TRP A 8 -20.63 -52.40 -21.83
C TRP A 8 -20.01 -53.73 -22.37
N ILE A 9 -20.34 -54.10 -23.64
CA ILE A 9 -19.44 -54.10 -24.84
C ILE A 9 -20.10 -54.71 -26.11
N VAL A 10 -19.64 -54.22 -27.28
CA VAL A 10 -19.94 -54.52 -28.70
C VAL A 10 -19.83 -56.01 -29.12
N VAL A 11 -20.61 -56.45 -30.14
CA VAL A 11 -20.19 -57.21 -31.37
C VAL A 11 -21.40 -57.84 -32.11
N CYS A 12 -21.48 -57.60 -33.44
CA CYS A 12 -22.37 -58.28 -34.41
C CYS A 12 -21.55 -59.29 -35.25
N PRO A 13 -22.12 -60.41 -35.75
CA PRO A 13 -21.95 -60.69 -37.20
C PRO A 13 -23.03 -61.58 -37.89
N ILE A 14 -22.98 -61.56 -39.25
CA ILE A 14 -23.30 -62.66 -40.23
C ILE A 14 -24.82 -62.95 -40.46
N GLN A 15 -25.39 -62.58 -41.63
CA GLN A 15 -25.40 -63.27 -42.97
C GLN A 15 -26.27 -64.55 -42.99
N SER A 16 -26.97 -64.94 -44.07
CA SER A 16 -26.77 -64.87 -45.54
C SER A 16 -28.11 -64.71 -46.30
N SER A 17 -28.26 -64.08 -47.48
CA SER A 17 -27.88 -64.51 -48.85
C SER A 17 -28.34 -65.95 -49.24
N GLU A 18 -28.81 -66.27 -50.46
CA GLU A 18 -28.88 -65.55 -51.75
C GLU A 18 -29.79 -66.31 -52.78
N CYS A 19 -30.08 -65.70 -53.96
CA CYS A 19 -30.48 -66.38 -55.22
C CYS A 19 -31.82 -67.20 -55.28
N SER A 20 -32.35 -67.67 -56.43
CA SER A 20 -32.40 -67.12 -57.82
C SER A 20 -33.36 -67.92 -58.74
N SER A 21 -34.02 -67.21 -59.67
CA SER A 21 -34.48 -67.66 -61.01
C SER A 21 -35.41 -68.88 -61.26
N ARG A 22 -36.56 -68.56 -61.87
CA ARG A 22 -37.13 -69.10 -63.14
C ARG A 22 -37.74 -70.52 -63.29
N ASN A 23 -38.81 -70.51 -64.09
CA ASN A 23 -39.34 -71.56 -65.00
C ASN A 23 -40.04 -72.80 -64.39
N GLY A 24 -41.32 -72.97 -64.75
CA GLY A 24 -42.06 -74.24 -64.63
C GLY A 24 -42.46 -74.82 -66.00
N ALA A 25 -43.18 -75.96 -66.03
CA ALA A 25 -43.79 -76.54 -67.23
C ALA A 25 -44.83 -77.65 -66.90
N SER A 26 -45.95 -77.69 -67.66
CA SER A 26 -46.72 -78.88 -68.15
C SER A 26 -47.24 -79.94 -67.14
N THR A 27 -48.31 -80.76 -67.31
CA THR A 27 -49.35 -81.12 -68.33
C THR A 27 -50.43 -81.97 -67.59
N MET A 28 -51.63 -82.41 -68.04
CA MET A 28 -52.49 -82.46 -69.26
C MET A 28 -53.97 -82.20 -68.79
N ILE A 29 -55.03 -81.84 -69.55
CA ILE A 29 -55.52 -82.01 -70.95
C ILE A 29 -56.48 -83.22 -71.19
N LEU A 30 -57.76 -82.92 -71.51
CA LEU A 30 -58.80 -83.71 -72.22
C LEU A 30 -59.46 -84.93 -71.48
N PHE A 31 -60.63 -85.50 -71.89
CA PHE A 31 -61.45 -85.42 -73.13
C PHE A 31 -62.99 -85.61 -72.92
N PHE A 32 -63.78 -84.84 -73.69
CA PHE A 32 -65.17 -84.93 -74.21
C PHE A 32 -66.26 -85.96 -73.74
N LEU A 33 -67.48 -85.40 -73.58
CA LEU A 33 -68.84 -85.83 -74.00
C LEU A 33 -69.36 -87.29 -73.86
N GLY A 34 -70.52 -87.39 -73.20
CA GLY A 34 -71.62 -88.38 -73.39
C GLY A 34 -72.97 -87.69 -73.11
N CYS A 35 -74.10 -88.14 -73.69
CA CYS A 35 -75.33 -87.30 -73.80
C CYS A 35 -76.65 -88.03 -73.46
N LEU A 36 -77.71 -87.24 -73.21
CA LEU A 36 -79.14 -87.59 -72.97
C LEU A 36 -79.43 -88.11 -71.53
N GLN A 37 -80.50 -87.72 -70.80
CA GLN A 37 -81.81 -87.14 -71.19
C GLN A 37 -82.33 -86.02 -70.22
N TYR A 38 -83.26 -85.18 -70.72
CA TYR A 38 -84.13 -84.22 -69.99
C TYR A 38 -85.51 -84.87 -69.64
N PRO A 39 -86.50 -84.25 -68.91
CA PRO A 39 -86.68 -82.84 -68.46
C PRO A 39 -87.05 -82.73 -66.93
N THR A 40 -87.65 -81.73 -66.24
CA THR A 40 -88.12 -80.29 -66.33
C THR A 40 -88.54 -79.88 -64.87
N ALA A 41 -88.73 -78.63 -64.42
CA ALA A 41 -88.23 -77.27 -64.74
C ALA A 41 -88.88 -76.23 -63.76
N GLU A 42 -88.31 -75.02 -63.69
CA GLU A 42 -88.82 -73.75 -63.08
C GLU A 42 -88.92 -73.62 -61.54
N ASP A 43 -88.86 -72.37 -61.06
CA ASP A 43 -88.18 -71.94 -59.82
C ASP A 43 -89.07 -71.36 -58.68
N PRO A 44 -88.58 -71.40 -57.42
CA PRO A 44 -88.93 -70.45 -56.35
C PRO A 44 -88.01 -69.20 -56.35
N PRO A 45 -88.39 -68.09 -55.66
CA PRO A 45 -87.66 -66.81 -55.77
C PRO A 45 -86.31 -66.78 -55.02
N LYS A 46 -85.44 -65.83 -55.43
CA LYS A 46 -84.24 -65.45 -54.66
C LYS A 46 -84.61 -64.48 -53.53
N GLU A 47 -84.11 -64.75 -52.33
CA GLU A 47 -84.02 -63.78 -51.23
C GLU A 47 -82.74 -62.92 -51.41
N LYS A 48 -82.70 -61.71 -50.83
CA LYS A 48 -81.45 -60.94 -50.71
C LYS A 48 -80.57 -61.63 -49.66
N LEU A 49 -79.36 -62.04 -50.03
CA LEU A 49 -78.34 -62.44 -49.07
C LEU A 49 -77.82 -61.18 -48.38
N ILE A 50 -78.22 -61.00 -47.12
CA ILE A 50 -77.54 -60.10 -46.19
C ILE A 50 -76.33 -60.87 -45.68
N GLN A 51 -75.14 -60.29 -45.86
CA GLN A 51 -73.87 -60.92 -45.51
C GLN A 51 -72.87 -59.84 -45.09
N ASP A 52 -72.25 -60.11 -43.94
CA ASP A 52 -70.99 -59.57 -43.45
C ASP A 52 -69.83 -60.16 -44.29
N TYR A 53 -68.96 -59.30 -44.84
CA TYR A 53 -67.91 -59.68 -45.80
C TYR A 53 -66.48 -59.53 -45.29
N ASP A 54 -66.19 -58.59 -44.37
CA ASP A 54 -64.86 -58.40 -43.77
C ASP A 54 -64.75 -58.86 -42.30
N GLN A 55 -65.89 -59.06 -41.61
CA GLN A 55 -66.06 -59.55 -40.24
C GLN A 55 -65.86 -58.52 -39.11
N ASP A 56 -66.24 -57.26 -39.33
CA ASP A 56 -66.36 -56.27 -38.25
C ASP A 56 -67.61 -56.45 -37.36
N GLY A 57 -68.70 -56.98 -37.91
CA GLY A 57 -69.99 -57.20 -37.25
C GLY A 57 -71.21 -56.54 -37.92
N PHE A 58 -70.99 -55.70 -38.92
CA PHE A 58 -72.02 -55.10 -39.78
C PHE A 58 -72.23 -55.93 -41.06
N ALA A 59 -73.06 -55.45 -41.99
CA ALA A 59 -73.41 -56.21 -43.20
C ALA A 59 -73.96 -55.31 -44.32
N ASN A 60 -73.93 -55.82 -45.56
CA ASN A 60 -74.33 -55.20 -46.84
C ASN A 60 -75.74 -54.54 -46.99
N ASP A 61 -76.47 -54.32 -45.90
CA ASP A 61 -77.67 -53.48 -45.84
C ASP A 61 -77.64 -52.35 -44.80
N VAL A 62 -76.54 -52.20 -44.07
CA VAL A 62 -76.22 -51.09 -43.15
C VAL A 62 -74.79 -50.56 -43.30
N ASP A 63 -73.86 -51.39 -43.78
CA ASP A 63 -72.49 -51.04 -44.13
C ASP A 63 -72.42 -50.37 -45.52
N CYS A 64 -71.50 -49.42 -45.67
CA CYS A 64 -71.25 -48.63 -46.87
C CYS A 64 -70.00 -49.07 -47.68
N ASP A 65 -69.08 -49.85 -47.11
CA ASP A 65 -67.91 -50.43 -47.81
C ASP A 65 -67.53 -51.81 -47.22
N ASP A 66 -68.34 -52.84 -47.54
CA ASP A 66 -68.25 -54.32 -47.29
C ASP A 66 -66.85 -55.00 -47.39
N LEU A 67 -65.79 -54.25 -47.65
CA LEU A 67 -64.41 -54.67 -47.86
C LEU A 67 -63.41 -53.97 -46.91
N ARG A 68 -63.89 -53.21 -45.91
CA ARG A 68 -63.11 -52.40 -44.96
C ARG A 68 -63.74 -52.38 -43.57
N SER A 69 -63.19 -53.20 -42.68
CA SER A 69 -63.52 -53.25 -41.25
C SER A 69 -63.28 -51.95 -40.46
N GLU A 70 -62.71 -50.94 -41.11
CA GLU A 70 -62.47 -49.59 -40.62
C GLU A 70 -63.53 -48.55 -41.10
N VAL A 71 -64.53 -48.96 -41.87
CA VAL A 71 -65.64 -48.13 -42.40
C VAL A 71 -66.97 -48.80 -42.05
N ASN A 72 -67.67 -48.32 -41.02
CA ASN A 72 -68.94 -48.91 -40.57
C ASN A 72 -69.74 -47.98 -39.61
N PRO A 73 -71.02 -48.29 -39.32
CA PRO A 73 -71.88 -47.53 -38.40
C PRO A 73 -71.43 -47.30 -36.94
N GLU A 74 -70.28 -47.81 -36.50
CA GLU A 74 -69.66 -47.48 -35.20
C GLU A 74 -68.20 -46.96 -35.32
N ALA A 75 -67.70 -46.73 -36.53
CA ALA A 75 -66.38 -46.14 -36.78
C ALA A 75 -66.37 -44.62 -36.55
N PRO A 76 -65.23 -44.02 -36.12
CA PRO A 76 -65.07 -42.57 -36.08
C PRO A 76 -64.76 -42.02 -37.48
N GLU A 77 -65.38 -40.89 -37.83
CA GLU A 77 -65.06 -40.15 -39.04
C GLU A 77 -63.67 -39.49 -38.93
N ILE A 78 -62.83 -39.60 -39.96
CA ILE A 78 -61.48 -39.04 -40.04
C ILE A 78 -61.22 -38.39 -41.41
N CYS A 79 -60.24 -37.48 -41.50
CA CYS A 79 -59.86 -36.80 -42.74
C CYS A 79 -59.25 -37.75 -43.79
N ASP A 80 -60.10 -38.43 -44.56
CA ASP A 80 -59.78 -39.51 -45.52
C ASP A 80 -60.57 -39.36 -46.84
N ASN A 81 -61.49 -38.39 -46.93
CA ASN A 81 -62.39 -38.17 -48.06
C ASN A 81 -63.28 -39.40 -48.33
N ARG A 82 -63.79 -40.03 -47.26
CA ARG A 82 -64.84 -41.05 -47.29
C ARG A 82 -65.70 -40.93 -46.05
N ASP A 83 -66.97 -41.20 -46.23
CA ASP A 83 -67.93 -41.56 -45.19
C ASP A 83 -67.40 -42.82 -44.48
N ASN A 84 -66.80 -42.67 -43.31
CA ASN A 84 -66.27 -43.77 -42.50
C ASN A 84 -67.34 -44.32 -41.55
N ASN A 85 -68.23 -43.45 -41.05
CA ASN A 85 -69.28 -43.83 -40.10
C ASN A 85 -70.59 -44.32 -40.77
N CYS A 86 -70.65 -44.33 -42.10
CA CYS A 86 -71.79 -44.71 -42.93
C CYS A 86 -73.10 -43.93 -42.67
N ASP A 87 -73.03 -42.69 -42.15
CA ASP A 87 -74.21 -41.84 -41.90
C ASP A 87 -74.63 -41.00 -43.13
N GLY A 88 -73.74 -40.83 -44.11
CA GLY A 88 -73.95 -40.12 -45.36
C GLY A 88 -73.31 -38.72 -45.45
N LEU A 89 -72.53 -38.32 -44.44
CA LEU A 89 -71.65 -37.15 -44.43
C LEU A 89 -70.19 -37.56 -44.72
N ILE A 90 -69.28 -36.59 -44.95
CA ILE A 90 -67.86 -36.84 -45.25
C ILE A 90 -66.99 -35.70 -44.70
N ASP A 91 -65.87 -36.01 -44.04
CA ASP A 91 -64.87 -35.05 -43.55
C ASP A 91 -65.53 -33.85 -42.83
N ASP A 92 -65.29 -32.62 -43.29
CA ASP A 92 -65.78 -31.35 -42.70
C ASP A 92 -67.31 -31.13 -42.80
N ASP A 93 -68.04 -31.93 -43.59
CA ASP A 93 -69.51 -31.92 -43.62
C ASP A 93 -70.12 -32.77 -42.47
N ASP A 94 -69.33 -33.59 -41.76
CA ASP A 94 -69.77 -34.38 -40.60
C ASP A 94 -69.46 -33.70 -39.25
N LEU A 95 -70.40 -33.83 -38.31
CA LEU A 95 -70.28 -33.39 -36.93
C LEU A 95 -69.65 -34.45 -36.00
N SER A 96 -69.39 -35.67 -36.47
CA SER A 96 -68.67 -36.72 -35.72
C SER A 96 -67.15 -36.74 -35.95
N LEU A 97 -66.66 -35.98 -36.94
CA LEU A 97 -65.24 -35.88 -37.34
C LEU A 97 -64.28 -35.75 -36.15
N VAL A 98 -63.29 -36.64 -36.12
CA VAL A 98 -62.16 -36.62 -35.19
C VAL A 98 -60.89 -36.27 -35.96
N THR A 99 -60.43 -35.02 -35.84
CA THR A 99 -59.18 -34.56 -36.47
C THR A 99 -58.28 -33.77 -35.52
N ASP A 100 -56.99 -34.06 -35.56
CA ASP A 100 -55.92 -33.32 -34.90
C ASP A 100 -55.31 -32.23 -35.82
N ILE A 101 -55.86 -32.01 -37.02
CA ILE A 101 -55.44 -30.93 -37.92
C ILE A 101 -56.01 -29.60 -37.40
N ILE A 102 -55.12 -28.71 -36.95
CA ILE A 102 -55.43 -27.38 -36.43
C ILE A 102 -55.07 -26.34 -37.49
N TRP A 103 -55.97 -25.38 -37.73
CA TRP A 103 -55.75 -24.17 -38.51
C TRP A 103 -55.90 -22.94 -37.63
N TYR A 104 -55.06 -21.94 -37.83
CA TYR A 104 -54.94 -20.73 -37.00
C TYR A 104 -55.50 -19.52 -37.74
N LYS A 105 -56.05 -18.54 -37.03
CA LYS A 105 -56.76 -17.41 -37.65
C LYS A 105 -55.80 -16.30 -38.07
N ASP A 106 -55.47 -16.28 -39.37
CA ASP A 106 -54.91 -15.13 -40.11
C ASP A 106 -55.86 -13.93 -39.98
N HIS A 107 -55.51 -12.91 -39.18
CA HIS A 107 -56.46 -11.87 -38.75
C HIS A 107 -56.52 -10.65 -39.68
N ASP A 108 -55.39 -10.23 -40.24
CA ASP A 108 -55.25 -9.02 -41.07
C ASP A 108 -55.04 -9.31 -42.57
N GLY A 109 -54.41 -10.43 -42.93
CA GLY A 109 -54.27 -10.94 -44.29
C GLY A 109 -52.83 -11.24 -44.76
N ASP A 110 -51.84 -11.34 -43.88
CA ASP A 110 -50.42 -11.46 -44.26
C ASP A 110 -49.99 -12.88 -44.72
N GLY A 111 -50.39 -13.93 -43.98
CA GLY A 111 -49.94 -15.31 -44.16
C GLY A 111 -49.60 -16.07 -42.87
N PHE A 112 -49.62 -15.41 -41.70
CA PHE A 112 -49.38 -15.98 -40.38
C PHE A 112 -50.71 -15.99 -39.56
N GLY A 113 -50.70 -16.32 -38.26
CA GLY A 113 -51.91 -16.12 -37.45
C GLY A 113 -51.97 -16.71 -36.03
N ASP A 114 -53.04 -16.32 -35.33
CA ASP A 114 -53.26 -16.46 -33.88
C ASP A 114 -53.16 -17.90 -33.34
N LEU A 115 -52.16 -18.14 -32.48
CA LEU A 115 -52.01 -19.34 -31.65
C LEU A 115 -53.25 -19.65 -30.77
N ASN A 116 -54.05 -18.64 -30.44
CA ASN A 116 -55.22 -18.70 -29.56
C ASN A 116 -56.54 -18.91 -30.33
N ALA A 117 -56.68 -18.41 -31.56
CA ALA A 117 -57.89 -18.55 -32.38
C ALA A 117 -57.77 -19.72 -33.38
N THR A 118 -57.93 -20.92 -32.84
CA THR A 118 -57.78 -22.19 -33.56
C THR A 118 -59.11 -22.79 -34.02
N THR A 119 -59.10 -23.43 -35.20
CA THR A 119 -60.20 -24.22 -35.76
C THR A 119 -59.68 -25.58 -36.26
N ASN A 120 -60.28 -26.68 -35.82
CA ASN A 120 -59.98 -28.01 -36.37
C ASN A 120 -60.80 -28.27 -37.63
N ALA A 121 -60.14 -28.65 -38.73
CA ALA A 121 -60.77 -28.96 -40.03
C ALA A 121 -59.84 -29.79 -40.93
N CYS A 122 -60.39 -30.59 -41.84
CA CYS A 122 -59.64 -31.32 -42.85
C CYS A 122 -59.14 -30.42 -43.98
N ILE A 123 -59.94 -29.44 -44.40
CA ILE A 123 -59.61 -28.44 -45.41
C ILE A 123 -59.41 -27.07 -44.73
N ILE A 124 -58.37 -26.34 -45.15
CA ILE A 124 -58.05 -24.97 -44.70
C ILE A 124 -59.30 -24.06 -44.69
N PRO A 125 -59.78 -23.61 -43.51
CA PRO A 125 -60.91 -22.71 -43.44
C PRO A 125 -60.59 -21.33 -44.04
N SER A 126 -61.63 -20.60 -44.49
CA SER A 126 -61.43 -19.30 -45.14
C SER A 126 -60.79 -18.29 -44.18
N GLY A 127 -59.65 -17.70 -44.57
CA GLY A 127 -58.88 -16.77 -43.74
C GLY A 127 -58.33 -17.44 -42.49
N HIS A 128 -57.71 -18.61 -42.66
CA HIS A 128 -56.91 -19.32 -41.67
C HIS A 128 -55.66 -19.86 -42.36
N VAL A 129 -54.59 -20.11 -41.59
CA VAL A 129 -53.30 -20.62 -42.07
C VAL A 129 -52.81 -21.82 -41.25
N GLY A 130 -51.72 -22.44 -41.69
CA GLY A 130 -51.17 -23.68 -41.12
C GLY A 130 -50.00 -23.49 -40.15
N ASN A 131 -49.59 -22.25 -39.87
CA ASN A 131 -48.61 -21.90 -38.84
C ASN A 131 -49.30 -21.16 -37.67
N ALA A 132 -48.55 -20.91 -36.60
CA ALA A 132 -48.97 -20.12 -35.45
C ALA A 132 -47.82 -19.21 -35.02
N GLU A 133 -47.25 -18.51 -36.01
CA GLU A 133 -45.93 -17.87 -35.95
C GLU A 133 -46.03 -16.32 -35.98
N ASP A 134 -47.24 -15.78 -35.88
CA ASP A 134 -47.57 -14.35 -35.76
C ASP A 134 -47.32 -13.84 -34.33
N CYS A 135 -46.85 -12.59 -34.20
CA CYS A 135 -46.63 -11.93 -32.92
C CYS A 135 -47.50 -10.67 -32.66
N ASP A 136 -48.18 -10.09 -33.66
CA ASP A 136 -49.29 -9.14 -33.47
C ASP A 136 -50.35 -9.31 -34.57
N ASP A 137 -51.35 -10.16 -34.28
CA ASP A 137 -52.58 -10.44 -35.04
C ASP A 137 -53.41 -9.19 -35.48
N GLY A 138 -52.94 -7.98 -35.19
CA GLY A 138 -53.54 -6.71 -35.57
C GLY A 138 -52.86 -5.97 -36.72
N ASP A 139 -51.60 -6.28 -37.08
CA ASP A 139 -50.82 -5.49 -38.04
C ASP A 139 -49.93 -6.31 -39.01
N ALA A 140 -50.40 -6.43 -40.25
CA ALA A 140 -49.81 -7.23 -41.34
C ALA A 140 -48.38 -6.82 -41.79
N ASP A 141 -47.80 -5.77 -41.20
CA ASP A 141 -46.41 -5.36 -41.40
C ASP A 141 -45.48 -5.92 -40.27
N ILE A 142 -45.99 -6.65 -39.26
CA ILE A 142 -45.24 -7.29 -38.15
C ILE A 142 -45.40 -8.83 -38.21
N ASN A 143 -44.42 -9.54 -38.77
CA ASN A 143 -44.45 -11.01 -38.92
C ASN A 143 -43.08 -11.61 -39.31
N PRO A 144 -42.87 -12.95 -39.22
CA PRO A 144 -41.58 -13.60 -39.50
C PRO A 144 -40.97 -13.44 -40.92
N ASP A 145 -41.65 -12.81 -41.87
CA ASP A 145 -41.13 -12.48 -43.22
C ASP A 145 -40.88 -10.95 -43.40
N ALA A 146 -41.04 -10.13 -42.36
CA ALA A 146 -40.87 -8.66 -42.38
C ALA A 146 -39.39 -8.19 -42.46
N GLU A 147 -39.18 -6.90 -42.70
CA GLU A 147 -37.87 -6.22 -42.55
C GLU A 147 -37.85 -5.46 -41.22
N GLU A 148 -36.77 -5.57 -40.44
CA GLU A 148 -36.61 -4.86 -39.16
C GLU A 148 -36.24 -3.38 -39.36
N HIS A 149 -36.86 -2.51 -38.57
CA HIS A 149 -36.73 -1.06 -38.57
C HIS A 149 -36.31 -0.51 -37.20
N CYS A 150 -35.88 0.75 -37.16
CA CYS A 150 -35.61 1.46 -35.90
C CYS A 150 -36.91 2.09 -35.32
N ASP A 151 -37.80 1.31 -34.67
CA ASP A 151 -39.06 1.84 -34.11
C ASP A 151 -39.55 1.30 -32.75
N ASP A 152 -38.67 0.72 -31.93
CA ASP A 152 -38.91 0.12 -30.60
C ASP A 152 -39.78 -1.18 -30.64
N VAL A 153 -39.83 -1.89 -31.79
CA VAL A 153 -40.68 -3.08 -32.01
C VAL A 153 -39.94 -4.18 -32.78
N ASP A 154 -39.97 -5.43 -32.27
CA ASP A 154 -39.58 -6.64 -33.01
C ASP A 154 -40.53 -6.82 -34.20
N ASN A 155 -40.17 -6.32 -35.38
CA ASN A 155 -41.03 -6.36 -36.56
C ASN A 155 -41.06 -7.78 -37.15
N ASN A 156 -39.99 -8.57 -36.96
CA ASN A 156 -39.82 -9.88 -37.59
C ASN A 156 -39.98 -11.09 -36.64
N CYS A 157 -40.61 -10.87 -35.48
CA CYS A 157 -41.00 -11.86 -34.48
C CYS A 157 -39.87 -12.83 -34.06
N ASN A 158 -38.64 -12.33 -33.86
CA ASN A 158 -37.45 -13.16 -33.61
C ASN A 158 -36.86 -13.11 -32.18
N ASP A 159 -37.49 -12.38 -31.25
CA ASP A 159 -37.04 -12.05 -29.88
C ASP A 159 -35.85 -11.05 -29.83
N LEU A 160 -35.57 -10.30 -30.90
CA LEU A 160 -34.64 -9.15 -30.96
C LEU A 160 -35.38 -7.89 -31.41
N ILE A 161 -34.84 -6.69 -31.14
CA ILE A 161 -35.46 -5.39 -31.46
C ILE A 161 -34.39 -4.44 -32.00
N ASP A 162 -34.73 -3.61 -32.99
CA ASP A 162 -33.93 -2.47 -33.46
C ASP A 162 -32.45 -2.89 -33.75
N ASP A 163 -31.47 -2.30 -33.06
CA ASP A 163 -30.04 -2.50 -33.27
C ASP A 163 -29.45 -3.71 -32.50
N GLU A 164 -30.26 -4.45 -31.75
CA GLU A 164 -29.90 -5.81 -31.30
C GLU A 164 -30.10 -6.86 -32.43
N ASP A 165 -30.91 -6.58 -33.46
CA ASP A 165 -31.15 -7.51 -34.58
C ASP A 165 -30.06 -7.41 -35.68
N PRO A 166 -29.32 -8.49 -35.98
CA PRO A 166 -28.34 -8.51 -37.08
C PRO A 166 -28.92 -8.39 -38.50
N ASN A 167 -30.24 -8.41 -38.67
CA ASN A 167 -30.95 -8.27 -39.94
C ASN A 167 -31.34 -6.82 -40.26
N ILE A 168 -31.25 -5.89 -39.30
CA ILE A 168 -31.69 -4.50 -39.47
C ILE A 168 -30.99 -3.79 -40.65
N SER A 169 -31.75 -2.92 -41.31
CA SER A 169 -31.27 -2.14 -42.45
C SER A 169 -30.15 -1.18 -42.04
N SER A 170 -28.91 -1.49 -42.44
CA SER A 170 -27.72 -0.61 -42.30
C SER A 170 -27.80 0.77 -42.99
N ALA A 171 -28.97 1.14 -43.54
CA ALA A 171 -29.30 2.47 -44.01
C ALA A 171 -30.05 3.34 -42.98
N GLU A 172 -30.55 2.74 -41.90
CA GLU A 172 -31.30 3.41 -40.82
C GLU A 172 -30.40 3.71 -39.61
N LEU A 173 -29.47 2.79 -39.29
CA LEU A 173 -28.45 2.99 -38.25
C LEU A 173 -27.57 4.23 -38.49
N ILE A 174 -27.29 4.97 -37.42
CA ILE A 174 -26.39 6.12 -37.38
C ILE A 174 -25.08 5.80 -36.65
N PRO A 175 -23.93 6.35 -37.10
CA PRO A 175 -22.66 6.14 -36.42
C PRO A 175 -22.59 6.92 -35.11
N ILE A 176 -22.27 6.23 -34.01
CA ILE A 176 -22.10 6.78 -32.66
C ILE A 176 -20.69 6.49 -32.13
N ILE A 177 -20.24 7.28 -31.16
CA ILE A 177 -19.13 6.94 -30.28
C ILE A 177 -19.79 6.44 -28.99
N VAL A 178 -19.48 5.23 -28.56
CA VAL A 178 -20.09 4.67 -27.33
C VAL A 178 -19.47 5.35 -26.10
N ASP A 179 -20.31 5.53 -25.09
CA ASP A 179 -20.03 5.99 -23.72
C ASP A 179 -20.47 4.80 -22.83
N GLU A 180 -19.55 3.86 -22.52
CA GLU A 180 -19.91 2.55 -21.91
C GLU A 180 -20.14 2.65 -20.38
N ASP A 181 -19.57 3.64 -19.70
CA ASP A 181 -19.77 3.87 -18.26
C ASP A 181 -20.69 5.05 -17.88
N GLY A 182 -20.94 6.00 -18.79
CA GLY A 182 -21.90 7.10 -18.63
C GLY A 182 -21.32 8.42 -18.10
N ASP A 183 -20.02 8.65 -18.16
CA ASP A 183 -19.39 9.91 -17.71
C ASP A 183 -19.56 11.09 -18.71
N GLY A 184 -19.77 10.81 -20.01
CA GLY A 184 -19.90 11.80 -21.08
C GLY A 184 -18.71 11.91 -22.03
N PHE A 185 -17.69 11.07 -21.87
CA PHE A 185 -16.62 10.78 -22.83
C PHE A 185 -16.89 9.42 -23.51
N GLY A 186 -15.90 8.89 -24.22
CA GLY A 186 -16.03 7.67 -25.01
C GLY A 186 -14.70 7.28 -25.64
N GLY A 187 -14.50 5.97 -25.79
CA GLY A 187 -13.20 5.38 -26.08
C GLY A 187 -12.55 5.83 -27.40
N VAL A 188 -11.22 5.89 -27.41
CA VAL A 188 -10.40 6.25 -28.59
C VAL A 188 -10.68 5.45 -29.88
N ASP A 189 -11.33 4.29 -29.80
CA ASP A 189 -11.75 3.46 -30.94
C ASP A 189 -13.25 3.01 -30.85
N SER A 190 -14.09 3.59 -29.97
CA SER A 190 -15.47 3.11 -29.66
C SER A 190 -16.56 3.43 -30.72
N LEU A 191 -16.18 3.50 -32.00
CA LEU A 191 -17.10 3.80 -33.11
C LEU A 191 -18.07 2.63 -33.41
N SER A 192 -19.32 2.79 -33.00
CA SER A 192 -20.42 1.84 -33.24
C SER A 192 -21.50 2.41 -34.18
N TYR A 193 -22.56 1.65 -34.43
CA TYR A 193 -23.74 2.02 -35.19
C TYR A 193 -24.99 1.65 -34.40
N ALA A 194 -25.92 2.59 -34.23
CA ALA A 194 -27.12 2.42 -33.41
C ALA A 194 -28.34 3.09 -34.05
N CYS A 195 -29.55 2.78 -33.58
CA CYS A 195 -30.79 3.41 -34.03
C CYS A 195 -30.99 4.84 -33.48
N ASN A 196 -30.40 5.16 -32.32
CA ASN A 196 -30.52 6.47 -31.67
C ASN A 196 -29.15 7.00 -31.18
N THR A 197 -29.14 8.02 -30.31
CA THR A 197 -27.90 8.59 -29.72
C THR A 197 -27.93 8.62 -28.19
N ASP A 198 -28.71 7.73 -27.57
CA ASP A 198 -28.68 7.55 -26.12
C ASP A 198 -27.43 6.71 -25.78
N ASN A 199 -26.70 7.11 -24.72
CA ASN A 199 -25.35 6.61 -24.39
C ASN A 199 -24.31 6.84 -25.52
N ALA A 200 -24.41 7.96 -26.25
CA ALA A 200 -23.45 8.36 -27.28
C ALA A 200 -22.60 9.57 -26.88
N ALA A 201 -21.28 9.38 -26.83
CA ALA A 201 -20.30 10.40 -26.52
C ALA A 201 -20.20 11.49 -27.61
N PRO A 202 -19.93 12.76 -27.26
CA PRO A 202 -19.68 13.82 -28.23
C PRO A 202 -18.23 13.79 -28.79
N ASN A 203 -17.37 12.90 -28.28
CA ASN A 203 -15.94 12.85 -28.56
C ASN A 203 -15.32 11.49 -28.20
N SER A 204 -14.22 11.11 -28.86
CA SER A 204 -13.49 9.85 -28.65
C SER A 204 -12.14 10.10 -27.99
N LEU A 205 -12.14 10.57 -26.74
CA LEU A 205 -10.94 10.96 -25.99
C LEU A 205 -10.74 10.14 -24.71
N ASP A 206 -11.58 9.14 -24.46
CA ASP A 206 -11.44 8.28 -23.30
C ASP A 206 -10.38 7.19 -23.53
N CYS A 207 -9.57 6.94 -22.50
CA CYS A 207 -8.50 5.96 -22.50
C CYS A 207 -8.84 4.65 -21.73
N ASP A 208 -9.91 4.62 -20.93
CA ASP A 208 -10.55 3.40 -20.39
C ASP A 208 -12.07 3.63 -20.19
N ASP A 209 -12.81 3.63 -21.31
CA ASP A 209 -14.28 3.72 -21.54
C ASP A 209 -15.15 2.78 -20.67
N THR A 210 -14.54 2.01 -19.77
CA THR A 210 -15.19 1.08 -18.83
C THR A 210 -15.09 1.52 -17.36
N ASN A 211 -14.51 2.69 -17.09
CA ASN A 211 -14.25 3.21 -15.75
C ASN A 211 -14.46 4.74 -15.65
N PRO A 212 -15.55 5.23 -15.00
CA PRO A 212 -16.00 6.63 -15.02
C PRO A 212 -15.19 7.56 -14.10
N ASN A 213 -13.89 7.28 -13.98
CA ASN A 213 -12.87 8.01 -13.25
C ASN A 213 -11.57 8.15 -14.08
N ILE A 214 -11.51 7.61 -15.30
CA ILE A 214 -10.39 7.72 -16.25
C ILE A 214 -10.92 8.43 -17.49
N HIS A 215 -10.69 9.74 -17.61
CA HIS A 215 -11.26 10.56 -18.69
C HIS A 215 -10.61 11.96 -18.76
N PRO A 216 -10.72 12.71 -19.88
CA PRO A 216 -10.13 14.06 -20.07
C PRO A 216 -10.51 15.19 -19.10
N ASN A 217 -11.33 14.93 -18.09
CA ASN A 217 -11.65 15.86 -17.00
C ASN A 217 -11.39 15.25 -15.60
N ALA A 218 -10.80 14.05 -15.53
CA ALA A 218 -10.38 13.42 -14.27
C ALA A 218 -9.26 14.22 -13.58
N THR A 219 -8.86 13.75 -12.41
CA THR A 219 -7.62 14.15 -11.76
C THR A 219 -6.75 12.91 -11.64
N ASP A 220 -5.46 13.03 -11.92
CA ASP A 220 -4.54 11.90 -11.79
C ASP A 220 -4.27 11.53 -10.34
N TYR A 221 -4.00 10.25 -10.15
CA TYR A 221 -3.53 9.66 -8.91
C TYR A 221 -2.22 8.93 -9.21
N CYS A 222 -1.33 8.79 -8.21
CA CYS A 222 -0.15 7.92 -8.37
C CYS A 222 -0.52 6.43 -8.21
N ASP A 223 -1.35 5.92 -9.12
CA ASP A 223 -1.65 4.49 -9.26
C ASP A 223 -0.94 3.84 -10.48
N GLY A 224 -0.23 4.65 -11.29
CA GLY A 224 0.46 4.23 -12.50
C GLY A 224 -0.44 4.15 -13.74
N ILE A 225 -1.62 4.75 -13.70
CA ILE A 225 -2.57 4.91 -14.81
C ILE A 225 -2.58 6.39 -15.22
N ASP A 226 -2.72 6.64 -16.52
CA ASP A 226 -3.04 7.96 -17.08
C ASP A 226 -4.55 8.19 -16.84
N ASN A 227 -4.94 8.78 -15.70
CA ASN A 227 -6.36 8.95 -15.39
C ASN A 227 -6.96 10.12 -16.17
N ASN A 228 -6.19 11.17 -16.45
CA ASN A 228 -6.66 12.35 -17.19
C ASN A 228 -6.59 12.21 -18.72
N CYS A 229 -6.00 11.13 -19.25
CA CYS A 229 -5.79 10.85 -20.67
C CYS A 229 -4.97 11.90 -21.46
N ASP A 230 -3.99 12.58 -20.85
CA ASP A 230 -3.14 13.61 -21.50
C ASP A 230 -1.77 13.11 -22.04
N GLU A 231 -1.52 11.79 -21.96
CA GLU A 231 -0.27 11.09 -22.24
C GLU A 231 0.82 11.20 -21.13
N ILE A 232 0.49 11.75 -19.94
CA ILE A 232 1.41 11.85 -18.78
C ILE A 232 0.88 11.04 -17.58
N ILE A 233 1.34 9.80 -17.44
CA ILE A 233 1.18 9.00 -16.22
C ILE A 233 1.88 9.70 -15.04
N ASP A 234 1.18 9.83 -13.90
CA ASP A 234 1.64 10.35 -12.61
C ASP A 234 2.36 11.74 -12.67
N PRO A 235 1.67 12.84 -13.03
CA PRO A 235 2.29 14.18 -13.15
C PRO A 235 2.76 14.79 -11.81
N PHE A 236 3.86 15.54 -11.86
CA PHE A 236 4.73 15.89 -10.72
C PHE A 236 4.18 16.85 -9.64
N ASP A 237 2.97 17.40 -9.75
CA ASP A 237 2.57 18.59 -8.97
C ASP A 237 1.89 18.32 -7.61
N GLU A 238 1.50 17.08 -7.27
CA GLU A 238 0.76 16.78 -6.02
C GLU A 238 1.35 15.64 -5.16
N LEU A 239 1.33 15.83 -3.83
CA LEU A 239 1.83 14.86 -2.84
C LEU A 239 0.69 13.91 -2.42
N VAL A 240 0.61 12.75 -3.06
CA VAL A 240 -0.41 11.72 -2.77
C VAL A 240 -0.10 10.98 -1.47
N LEU A 241 -1.11 10.80 -0.62
CA LEU A 241 -1.08 9.88 0.52
C LEU A 241 -1.73 8.55 0.12
N ILE A 242 -1.04 7.43 0.32
CA ILE A 242 -1.55 6.07 0.03
C ILE A 242 -1.92 5.39 1.36
N PHE A 243 -3.15 4.85 1.43
CA PHE A 243 -3.65 4.07 2.56
C PHE A 243 -3.37 2.55 2.42
N ASP A 244 -3.43 1.82 3.53
CA ASP A 244 -3.29 0.35 3.66
C ASP A 244 -4.27 -0.46 2.79
N ASP A 245 -5.33 0.15 2.24
CA ASP A 245 -6.28 -0.47 1.31
C ASP A 245 -5.99 -0.16 -0.18
N GLY A 246 -4.97 0.63 -0.46
CA GLY A 246 -4.55 1.04 -1.80
C GLY A 246 -5.25 2.28 -2.36
N SER A 247 -6.11 2.95 -1.58
CA SER A 247 -6.73 4.21 -2.03
C SER A 247 -5.77 5.42 -1.89
N PRO A 248 -5.85 6.40 -2.81
CA PRO A 248 -5.16 7.69 -2.69
C PRO A 248 -6.08 8.80 -2.14
N GLU A 249 -5.54 9.72 -1.35
CA GLU A 249 -6.18 11.04 -1.09
C GLU A 249 -5.30 12.20 -1.58
N ILE A 250 -5.91 13.11 -2.33
CA ILE A 250 -5.33 14.40 -2.76
C ILE A 250 -5.62 15.44 -1.68
N LEU A 251 -4.61 16.22 -1.27
CA LEU A 251 -4.70 17.03 -0.06
C LEU A 251 -4.41 18.52 -0.28
N ASP A 252 -5.47 19.33 -0.16
CA ASP A 252 -5.40 20.80 -0.11
C ASP A 252 -4.54 21.26 1.08
N ILE A 253 -3.32 21.70 0.77
CA ILE A 253 -2.25 22.17 1.68
C ILE A 253 -2.57 23.44 2.49
N THR A 254 -3.85 23.68 2.78
CA THR A 254 -4.34 24.79 3.62
C THR A 254 -5.11 24.34 4.87
N GLN A 255 -5.14 23.03 5.18
CA GLN A 255 -5.95 22.46 6.28
C GLN A 255 -5.17 21.48 7.19
N GLU A 256 -5.72 21.19 8.38
CA GLU A 256 -5.11 20.32 9.41
C GLU A 256 -5.10 18.84 8.97
N ILE A 257 -3.96 18.35 8.50
CA ILE A 257 -3.76 16.95 8.06
C ILE A 257 -3.94 15.97 9.23
N HIS A 258 -4.89 15.04 9.10
CA HIS A 258 -5.18 13.99 10.07
C HIS A 258 -4.77 12.61 9.52
N ILE A 259 -3.49 12.25 9.65
CA ILE A 259 -2.97 10.94 9.24
C ILE A 259 -3.54 9.84 10.14
N THR A 260 -4.08 8.77 9.54
CA THR A 260 -4.60 7.58 10.23
C THR A 260 -3.65 6.37 10.11
N GLU A 261 -4.09 5.21 10.60
CA GLU A 261 -3.33 3.96 10.57
C GLU A 261 -3.04 3.53 9.12
N GLY A 262 -1.86 2.95 8.88
CA GLY A 262 -1.51 2.34 7.59
C GLY A 262 -1.27 3.32 6.44
N MET A 263 -0.47 4.37 6.64
CA MET A 263 -0.16 5.37 5.60
C MET A 263 1.34 5.47 5.35
N GLU A 264 1.79 5.12 4.14
CA GLU A 264 3.19 5.18 3.72
C GLU A 264 3.42 6.33 2.73
N LEU A 265 4.39 7.21 3.02
CA LEU A 265 4.79 8.32 2.16
C LEU A 265 5.59 7.83 0.96
N HIS A 266 4.90 7.56 -0.15
CA HIS A 266 5.52 7.33 -1.45
C HIS A 266 5.58 8.63 -2.25
N ASN A 267 6.78 9.01 -2.70
CA ASN A 267 6.94 9.88 -3.86
C ASN A 267 6.99 9.00 -5.10
N CYS A 268 6.29 9.39 -6.17
CA CYS A 268 6.01 8.55 -7.33
C CYS A 268 7.23 8.30 -8.25
N TYR A 269 8.44 8.66 -7.80
CA TYR A 269 9.71 8.41 -8.49
C TYR A 269 10.80 7.76 -7.61
N ASP A 270 11.19 6.53 -7.96
CA ASP A 270 12.29 5.76 -7.35
C ASP A 270 13.71 6.31 -7.71
N THR A 271 13.78 7.46 -8.41
CA THR A 271 15.03 8.14 -8.77
C THR A 271 14.90 9.66 -8.75
N ILE A 272 15.17 10.30 -7.62
CA ILE A 272 15.18 11.77 -7.52
C ILE A 272 16.46 12.34 -8.15
N THR A 273 16.30 13.29 -9.07
CA THR A 273 17.36 14.25 -9.46
C THR A 273 17.09 15.61 -8.80
N PRO A 274 18.11 16.41 -8.46
CA PRO A 274 18.10 17.08 -7.16
C PRO A 274 17.47 18.48 -7.11
N VAL A 275 17.02 18.82 -5.89
CA VAL A 275 16.55 20.13 -5.38
C VAL A 275 15.09 20.45 -5.68
N GLU A 276 14.20 19.86 -4.88
CA GLU A 276 12.84 20.36 -4.63
C GLU A 276 12.56 20.41 -3.12
N ARG A 277 11.61 21.26 -2.71
CA ARG A 277 11.40 21.68 -1.31
C ARG A 277 10.06 21.21 -0.78
N LEU A 278 10.09 20.40 0.27
CA LEU A 278 8.92 20.06 1.07
C LEU A 278 8.76 21.10 2.20
N GLY A 279 8.14 22.23 1.87
CA GLY A 279 7.65 23.18 2.89
C GLY A 279 6.27 22.75 3.38
N ILE A 280 6.16 22.37 4.65
CA ILE A 280 4.95 21.78 5.23
C ILE A 280 4.60 22.49 6.54
N GLU A 281 3.94 23.66 6.46
CA GLU A 281 3.44 24.43 7.62
C GLU A 281 2.36 23.64 8.40
N THR A 282 2.74 22.61 9.17
CA THR A 282 1.80 21.79 9.97
C THR A 282 2.35 21.41 11.34
N SER A 283 1.43 21.11 12.26
CA SER A 283 1.74 20.51 13.55
C SER A 283 0.96 19.23 13.79
N LEU A 284 1.63 18.09 13.64
CA LEU A 284 1.10 16.78 14.00
C LEU A 284 0.99 16.69 15.54
N SER A 285 -0.12 16.11 16.03
CA SER A 285 -0.29 15.65 17.43
C SER A 285 -1.55 14.80 17.54
N TRP A 286 -1.56 13.76 18.39
CA TRP A 286 -2.64 12.78 18.43
C TRP A 286 -3.48 12.82 19.72
N TYR A 287 -4.82 12.72 19.60
CA TYR A 287 -5.72 12.55 20.74
C TYR A 287 -6.96 11.71 20.38
N ASN A 288 -6.95 10.42 20.73
CA ASN A 288 -8.05 9.51 20.42
C ASN A 288 -9.17 9.57 21.49
N HIS A 289 -10.43 9.55 21.05
CA HIS A 289 -11.60 9.66 21.92
C HIS A 289 -12.69 8.60 21.68
N ARG A 290 -12.34 7.31 21.59
CA ARG A 290 -13.27 6.19 21.86
C ARG A 290 -12.61 4.90 22.33
N GLU A 291 -13.42 4.00 22.89
CA GLU A 291 -12.96 2.80 23.60
C GLU A 291 -12.81 1.58 22.67
N ASN A 292 -11.73 0.81 22.86
CA ASN A 292 -11.53 -0.58 22.39
C ASN A 292 -11.25 -0.82 20.89
N ALA A 293 -10.28 -0.09 20.32
CA ALA A 293 -9.40 -0.62 19.27
C ALA A 293 -7.94 -0.42 19.72
N GLN A 294 -7.02 -1.33 19.36
CA GLN A 294 -5.59 -1.23 19.68
C GLN A 294 -4.76 -1.37 18.40
N LEU A 295 -4.16 -0.27 17.97
CA LEU A 295 -2.91 -0.17 17.20
C LEU A 295 -2.43 1.29 17.34
N LEU A 296 -1.14 1.53 17.07
CA LEU A 296 -0.41 2.71 17.54
C LEU A 296 0.50 3.23 16.42
N GLY A 297 0.28 4.46 15.96
CA GLY A 297 0.97 5.03 14.81
C GLY A 297 2.15 5.94 15.17
N SER A 298 3.09 6.05 14.24
CA SER A 298 4.25 6.94 14.25
C SER A 298 4.45 7.51 12.84
N VAL A 299 4.68 8.82 12.72
CA VAL A 299 5.07 9.41 11.43
C VAL A 299 6.53 9.06 11.17
N LEU A 300 6.77 8.23 10.15
CA LEU A 300 8.10 7.79 9.72
C LEU A 300 8.45 8.44 8.38
N ILE A 301 9.31 9.46 8.40
CA ILE A 301 9.89 9.99 7.17
C ILE A 301 11.16 9.19 6.86
N TYR A 302 11.07 8.28 5.88
CA TYR A 302 12.21 7.54 5.36
C TYR A 302 12.83 8.30 4.18
N VAL A 303 14.12 8.62 4.26
CA VAL A 303 14.83 9.34 3.19
C VAL A 303 16.04 8.55 2.69
N ASN A 304 16.10 8.39 1.37
CA ASN A 304 17.13 7.69 0.59
C ASN A 304 17.75 8.55 -0.53
N ASN A 305 17.36 9.82 -0.62
CA ASN A 305 17.70 10.77 -1.69
C ASN A 305 17.96 12.16 -1.08
N ASN A 306 18.37 13.15 -1.89
CA ASN A 306 18.56 14.52 -1.38
C ASN A 306 17.22 15.25 -1.25
N VAL A 307 16.91 15.76 -0.05
CA VAL A 307 15.60 16.34 0.30
C VAL A 307 15.76 17.57 1.20
N GLU A 308 15.01 18.65 0.96
CA GLU A 308 14.86 19.79 1.88
C GLU A 308 13.45 19.79 2.51
N ILE A 309 13.37 19.74 3.84
CA ILE A 309 12.13 19.76 4.64
C ILE A 309 12.09 21.07 5.45
N TYR A 310 10.98 21.82 5.38
CA TYR A 310 10.77 23.08 6.09
C TYR A 310 9.43 23.12 6.87
N ASP A 311 9.39 23.88 7.96
CA ASP A 311 8.20 24.28 8.75
C ASP A 311 7.41 23.12 9.43
N LEU A 312 7.89 21.87 9.30
CA LEU A 312 7.21 20.65 9.74
C LEU A 312 7.43 20.35 11.23
N ASN A 313 6.35 20.00 11.95
CA ASN A 313 6.43 19.55 13.35
C ASN A 313 5.93 18.11 13.50
N ILE A 314 6.88 17.17 13.67
CA ILE A 314 6.68 15.72 13.79
C ILE A 314 6.45 15.36 15.26
N ASP A 315 5.32 14.68 15.56
CA ASP A 315 4.95 14.20 16.90
C ASP A 315 4.69 12.70 16.90
N VAL A 316 5.52 11.93 17.59
CA VAL A 316 5.47 10.46 17.60
C VAL A 316 4.56 9.92 18.73
N THR A 317 3.50 10.67 19.07
CA THR A 317 2.54 10.31 20.13
C THR A 317 1.72 9.07 19.79
N GLY A 318 2.23 7.89 20.15
CA GLY A 318 1.52 6.61 20.03
C GLY A 318 2.11 5.48 20.88
N SER A 319 3.44 5.43 21.01
CA SER A 319 4.14 4.40 21.80
C SER A 319 3.89 4.52 23.31
N PHE A 320 3.71 3.38 23.99
CA PHE A 320 3.52 3.37 25.44
C PHE A 320 4.84 3.46 26.20
N TYR A 321 4.85 4.33 27.21
CA TYR A 321 5.92 4.59 28.21
C TYR A 321 6.40 3.38 29.06
N ASN A 322 6.16 2.14 28.63
CA ASN A 322 6.37 0.94 29.44
C ASN A 322 6.54 -0.38 28.65
N GLU A 323 6.65 -0.34 27.32
CA GLU A 323 6.93 -1.52 26.50
C GLU A 323 8.39 -1.56 26.04
N VAL A 324 8.98 -2.74 25.99
CA VAL A 324 10.35 -2.94 25.49
C VAL A 324 10.30 -2.94 23.97
N CYS A 325 11.16 -2.15 23.31
CA CYS A 325 11.25 -2.16 21.84
C CYS A 325 11.40 -3.60 21.31
N SER A 326 10.41 -4.02 20.54
CA SER A 326 10.41 -5.23 19.75
C SER A 326 10.40 -4.88 18.25
N GLU A 327 10.73 -5.85 17.40
CA GLU A 327 11.16 -5.64 16.00
C GLU A 327 10.20 -4.82 15.12
N ASN A 328 8.91 -4.70 15.49
CA ASN A 328 7.89 -3.94 14.76
C ASN A 328 7.14 -2.91 15.65
N THR A 329 7.78 -2.32 16.67
CA THR A 329 7.09 -1.47 17.68
C THR A 329 7.80 -0.16 18.03
N CYS A 330 8.88 0.17 17.32
CA CYS A 330 9.77 1.27 17.65
C CYS A 330 10.28 1.94 16.37
N TYR A 331 10.09 3.25 16.28
CA TYR A 331 10.31 4.05 15.07
C TYR A 331 10.82 5.45 15.45
N PRO A 332 11.78 6.02 14.70
CA PRO A 332 12.15 7.42 14.83
C PRO A 332 11.07 8.31 14.18
N GLY A 333 11.06 9.60 14.50
CA GLY A 333 10.27 10.59 13.74
C GLY A 333 10.88 10.92 12.37
N LEU A 334 12.22 10.85 12.26
CA LEU A 334 12.96 11.04 11.00
C LEU A 334 14.03 9.96 10.83
N MET A 335 14.07 9.31 9.67
CA MET A 335 15.00 8.25 9.31
C MET A 335 15.75 8.56 8.01
N CYS A 336 17.02 8.95 8.09
CA CYS A 336 17.84 9.25 6.92
C CYS A 336 18.91 8.19 6.65
N THR A 337 18.99 7.69 5.41
CA THR A 337 19.88 6.57 5.04
C THR A 337 20.44 6.67 3.60
N MET A 338 21.35 5.75 3.25
CA MET A 338 21.80 5.46 1.87
C MET A 338 22.44 6.63 1.10
N ASP A 339 23.42 7.27 1.73
CA ASP A 339 24.26 8.38 1.23
C ASP A 339 23.47 9.65 0.84
N ALA A 340 22.21 9.74 1.30
CA ALA A 340 21.34 10.92 1.20
C ALA A 340 21.93 12.17 1.86
N ASN A 341 21.51 13.35 1.38
CA ASN A 341 21.83 14.65 1.96
C ASN A 341 20.51 15.37 2.24
N VAL A 342 20.15 15.47 3.52
CA VAL A 342 18.84 15.96 3.96
C VAL A 342 19.00 17.24 4.77
N LEU A 343 18.12 18.21 4.52
CA LEU A 343 17.93 19.39 5.36
C LEU A 343 16.57 19.26 6.07
N PHE A 344 16.55 19.52 7.38
CA PHE A 344 15.35 19.72 8.17
C PHE A 344 15.42 21.10 8.84
N ALA A 345 14.48 21.99 8.53
CA ALA A 345 14.56 23.39 8.93
C ALA A 345 13.24 23.93 9.50
N ASP A 346 13.36 24.90 10.41
CA ASP A 346 12.25 25.71 10.95
C ASP A 346 11.11 24.89 11.60
N GLY A 347 11.41 23.66 12.06
CA GLY A 347 10.43 22.66 12.50
C GLY A 347 10.68 22.07 13.89
N SER A 348 10.04 20.93 14.19
CA SER A 348 10.34 20.16 15.40
C SER A 348 10.14 18.65 15.23
N ILE A 349 10.84 17.86 16.04
CA ILE A 349 10.76 16.39 16.05
C ILE A 349 10.76 15.92 17.51
N LYS A 350 9.66 15.33 17.97
CA LYS A 350 9.46 15.09 19.41
C LYS A 350 8.74 13.79 19.75
N ASN A 351 8.92 13.37 21.01
CA ASN A 351 8.29 12.20 21.64
C ASN A 351 8.61 10.83 20.98
N GLY A 352 9.62 10.76 20.10
CA GLY A 352 10.03 9.55 19.38
C GLY A 352 10.62 8.46 20.27
N PHE A 353 10.40 7.20 19.91
CA PHE A 353 10.75 6.03 20.72
C PHE A 353 11.34 4.91 19.86
N ASN A 354 12.66 4.69 20.00
CA ASN A 354 13.37 3.66 19.24
C ASN A 354 14.59 3.11 19.99
N VAL A 355 15.09 1.92 19.63
CA VAL A 355 16.34 1.36 20.19
C VAL A 355 17.53 2.28 19.87
N GLU A 356 17.59 2.80 18.65
CA GLU A 356 18.59 3.75 18.19
C GLU A 356 17.88 4.91 17.49
N GLY A 357 18.17 6.15 17.87
CA GLY A 357 17.56 7.35 17.30
C GLY A 357 16.12 7.53 17.75
N GLY A 358 15.93 8.07 18.96
CA GLY A 358 14.59 8.26 19.54
C GLY A 358 13.73 9.18 18.67
N ASN A 359 14.12 10.45 18.52
CA ASN A 359 13.50 11.36 17.56
C ASN A 359 14.09 11.22 16.15
N VAL A 360 15.42 11.14 16.01
CA VAL A 360 16.11 11.15 14.72
C VAL A 360 17.12 10.01 14.60
N PHE A 361 17.06 9.26 13.51
CA PHE A 361 18.01 8.19 13.16
C PHE A 361 18.70 8.51 11.82
N VAL A 362 20.03 8.51 11.82
CA VAL A 362 20.87 8.71 10.63
C VAL A 362 21.81 7.51 10.47
N ARG A 363 21.79 6.86 9.30
CA ARG A 363 22.69 5.73 8.99
C ARG A 363 23.28 5.84 7.60
N ALA A 364 24.56 6.21 7.51
CA ALA A 364 25.22 6.58 6.26
C ALA A 364 24.36 7.59 5.46
N CYS A 365 24.21 8.79 6.02
CA CYS A 365 23.53 9.95 5.43
C CYS A 365 24.17 11.22 6.02
N ASN A 366 24.07 12.34 5.33
CA ASN A 366 24.39 13.68 5.84
C ASN A 366 23.09 14.42 6.17
N LEU A 367 22.86 14.75 7.43
CA LEU A 367 21.66 15.47 7.88
C LEU A 367 22.03 16.86 8.42
N THR A 368 21.55 17.92 7.78
CA THR A 368 21.60 19.29 8.32
C THR A 368 20.28 19.61 9.02
N ILE A 369 20.36 20.23 10.20
CA ILE A 369 19.21 20.63 11.02
C ILE A 369 19.36 22.11 11.37
N GLU A 370 18.41 22.95 10.93
CA GLU A 370 18.44 24.40 11.14
C GLU A 370 17.21 24.90 11.90
N ASN A 371 17.38 25.84 12.83
CA ASN A 371 16.32 26.56 13.55
C ASN A 371 15.25 25.67 14.23
N SER A 372 15.56 24.42 14.58
CA SER A 372 14.56 23.39 14.91
C SER A 372 14.66 22.84 16.34
N ASP A 373 13.54 22.33 16.87
CA ASP A 373 13.44 21.76 18.23
C ASP A 373 13.34 20.22 18.23
N ILE A 374 14.28 19.52 18.88
CA ILE A 374 14.32 18.04 18.99
C ILE A 374 14.23 17.62 20.45
N PHE A 375 13.07 17.09 20.89
CA PHE A 375 12.81 16.95 22.32
C PHE A 375 11.96 15.76 22.78
N ASN A 376 12.07 15.42 24.07
CA ASN A 376 11.37 14.30 24.71
C ASN A 376 11.56 12.91 24.06
N GLY A 377 12.56 12.73 23.19
CA GLY A 377 12.84 11.42 22.59
C GLY A 377 13.35 10.45 23.65
N ILE A 378 13.06 9.16 23.49
CA ILE A 378 13.45 8.08 24.41
C ILE A 378 14.12 6.95 23.61
N SER A 379 15.28 6.47 24.06
CA SER A 379 16.05 5.46 23.32
C SER A 379 17.02 4.62 24.17
N GLU A 380 17.62 3.58 23.59
CA GLU A 380 18.89 3.05 24.14
C GLU A 380 20.07 3.93 23.68
N ARG A 381 20.07 4.40 22.42
CA ARG A 381 21.16 5.24 21.86
C ARG A 381 20.65 6.46 21.11
N GLY A 382 21.12 7.66 21.47
CA GLY A 382 20.84 8.88 20.71
C GLY A 382 19.37 9.26 20.76
N ALA A 383 18.85 9.57 21.95
CA ALA A 383 17.42 9.74 22.13
C ALA A 383 16.87 11.00 21.44
N GLY A 384 17.64 12.09 21.37
CA GLY A 384 17.41 13.15 20.40
C GLY A 384 17.84 12.71 18.98
N ILE A 385 19.15 12.52 18.79
CA ILE A 385 19.74 12.14 17.49
C ILE A 385 20.69 10.94 17.65
N TYR A 386 20.55 9.94 16.78
CA TYR A 386 21.53 8.88 16.57
C TYR A 386 22.15 8.97 15.17
N VAL A 387 23.47 8.80 15.08
CA VAL A 387 24.22 8.77 13.81
C VAL A 387 25.18 7.58 13.80
N GLU A 388 25.07 6.71 12.78
CA GLU A 388 26.07 5.67 12.48
C GLU A 388 26.58 5.81 11.02
N PHE A 389 27.90 5.84 10.80
CA PHE A 389 28.53 5.97 9.47
C PHE A 389 28.16 7.24 8.65
N GLY A 390 27.41 8.17 9.23
CA GLY A 390 26.93 9.40 8.58
C GLY A 390 27.50 10.67 9.22
N SER A 391 26.91 11.81 8.85
CA SER A 391 27.16 13.09 9.50
C SER A 391 25.86 13.78 9.93
N VAL A 392 25.95 14.58 10.99
CA VAL A 392 24.89 15.54 11.34
C VAL A 392 25.49 16.93 11.57
N ASP A 393 24.85 17.96 11.02
CA ASP A 393 25.18 19.36 11.24
C ASP A 393 23.99 20.06 11.88
N VAL A 394 24.16 20.68 13.06
CA VAL A 394 23.02 21.24 13.82
C VAL A 394 23.22 22.71 14.15
N GLN A 395 22.48 23.58 13.48
CA GLN A 395 22.60 25.03 13.56
C GLN A 395 21.37 25.69 14.20
N ASN A 396 21.58 26.69 15.07
CA ASN A 396 20.54 27.54 15.67
C ASN A 396 19.37 26.80 16.36
N SER A 397 19.58 25.55 16.76
CA SER A 397 18.53 24.59 17.13
C SER A 397 18.56 24.23 18.63
N TYR A 398 17.55 23.51 19.12
CA TYR A 398 17.46 23.05 20.51
C TYR A 398 17.30 21.52 20.57
N ILE A 399 18.17 20.83 21.31
CA ILE A 399 18.08 19.38 21.55
C ILE A 399 17.88 19.18 23.05
N THR A 400 16.64 18.91 23.49
CA THR A 400 16.29 19.02 24.92
C THR A 400 15.38 17.94 25.51
N GLY A 401 15.59 17.62 26.79
CA GLY A 401 14.73 16.69 27.54
C GLY A 401 14.72 15.24 27.04
N ASN A 402 15.66 14.85 26.17
CA ASN A 402 15.74 13.51 25.60
C ASN A 402 16.42 12.54 26.59
N GLN A 403 16.01 11.27 26.61
CA GLN A 403 16.44 10.26 27.58
C GLN A 403 16.95 8.97 26.91
N ALA A 404 18.25 8.69 27.04
CA ALA A 404 18.91 7.52 26.47
C ALA A 404 19.51 6.57 27.54
N THR A 405 20.09 5.44 27.11
CA THR A 405 21.18 4.79 27.84
C THR A 405 22.51 5.44 27.47
N GLN A 406 22.77 5.65 26.18
CA GLN A 406 24.00 6.27 25.64
C GLN A 406 23.66 7.46 24.74
N GLY A 407 24.21 8.65 25.01
CA GLY A 407 23.94 9.86 24.21
C GLY A 407 22.52 10.36 24.37
N GLY A 408 22.23 11.05 25.48
CA GLY A 408 20.88 11.53 25.80
C GLY A 408 20.34 12.48 24.72
N GLY A 409 21.06 13.59 24.50
CA GLY A 409 20.78 14.46 23.37
C GLY A 409 21.22 13.84 22.04
N ILE A 410 22.50 13.48 21.91
CA ILE A 410 23.09 12.97 20.66
C ILE A 410 24.00 11.76 20.92
N TYR A 411 23.95 10.76 20.05
CA TYR A 411 24.93 9.66 19.95
C TYR A 411 25.50 9.57 18.52
N ILE A 412 26.83 9.66 18.37
CA ILE A 412 27.54 9.47 17.10
C ILE A 412 28.46 8.24 17.19
N LYS A 413 28.44 7.37 16.18
CA LYS A 413 29.36 6.23 16.03
C LYS A 413 29.90 6.11 14.60
N GLU A 414 31.23 6.00 14.47
CA GLU A 414 31.93 5.84 13.18
C GLU A 414 31.53 6.91 12.12
N GLY A 415 31.11 8.08 12.60
CA GLY A 415 30.61 9.22 11.82
C GLY A 415 31.08 10.57 12.37
N SER A 416 30.40 11.67 12.02
CA SER A 416 30.78 13.03 12.48
C SER A 416 29.62 13.92 12.93
N ILE A 417 29.90 14.86 13.83
CA ILE A 417 29.01 15.97 14.17
C ILE A 417 29.65 17.33 13.88
N SER A 418 28.86 18.26 13.35
CA SER A 418 29.13 19.70 13.43
C SER A 418 27.93 20.46 13.99
N GLY A 419 28.14 21.73 14.35
CA GLY A 419 27.04 22.61 14.73
C GLY A 419 27.49 24.00 15.15
N GLU A 420 26.61 24.97 14.96
CA GLU A 420 26.79 26.36 15.38
C GLU A 420 25.57 26.89 16.16
N ASN A 421 25.80 27.58 17.28
CA ASN A 421 24.76 28.33 18.01
C ASN A 421 23.55 27.46 18.46
N THR A 422 23.77 26.16 18.67
CA THR A 422 22.75 25.18 19.07
C THR A 422 22.82 24.86 20.57
N HIS A 423 21.66 24.64 21.19
CA HIS A 423 21.49 24.40 22.62
C HIS A 423 21.16 22.93 22.92
N ILE A 424 22.08 22.18 23.52
CA ILE A 424 21.90 20.79 23.95
C ILE A 424 21.69 20.79 25.47
N SER A 425 20.45 20.63 25.94
CA SER A 425 20.16 20.84 27.38
C SER A 425 19.07 20.01 28.02
N PHE A 426 19.20 19.76 29.32
CA PHE A 426 18.27 18.93 30.13
C PHE A 426 18.10 17.48 29.65
N ASN A 427 19.03 16.96 28.84
CA ASN A 427 19.02 15.58 28.40
C ASN A 427 19.60 14.64 29.48
N HIS A 428 19.24 13.36 29.41
CA HIS A 428 19.63 12.33 30.38
C HIS A 428 20.18 11.08 29.70
N ALA A 429 21.24 10.49 30.25
CA ALA A 429 21.77 9.19 29.85
C ALA A 429 22.31 8.42 31.07
N GLN A 430 22.82 7.20 30.86
CA GLN A 430 23.85 6.64 31.74
C GLN A 430 25.22 7.12 31.27
N GLU A 431 25.43 7.16 29.95
CA GLU A 431 26.70 7.54 29.32
C GLU A 431 26.48 8.70 28.34
N GLY A 432 27.16 9.85 28.53
CA GLY A 432 27.06 11.00 27.62
C GLY A 432 25.68 11.68 27.66
N GLY A 433 25.42 12.48 28.69
CA GLY A 433 24.09 13.06 28.93
C GLY A 433 23.63 13.99 27.81
N GLY A 434 24.48 14.94 27.41
CA GLY A 434 24.25 15.78 26.22
C GLY A 434 24.69 15.08 24.94
N ILE A 435 25.98 14.72 24.83
CA ILE A 435 26.59 14.11 23.63
C ILE A 435 27.38 12.85 24.01
N TYR A 436 27.27 11.80 23.21
CA TYR A 436 28.21 10.68 23.14
C TYR A 436 28.86 10.65 21.74
N THR A 437 30.19 10.57 21.64
CA THR A 437 30.89 10.23 20.38
C THR A 437 31.71 8.96 20.53
N LYS A 438 31.67 8.08 19.52
CA LYS A 438 32.44 6.83 19.47
C LYS A 438 33.14 6.65 18.12
N GLU A 439 34.47 6.49 18.12
CA GLU A 439 35.26 6.23 16.90
C GLU A 439 34.98 7.28 15.80
N SER A 440 34.79 8.54 16.22
CA SER A 440 34.09 9.60 15.49
C SER A 440 34.83 10.95 15.50
N THR A 441 34.30 11.94 14.78
CA THR A 441 34.79 13.34 14.82
C THR A 441 33.72 14.34 15.22
N GLY A 442 34.13 15.49 15.78
CA GLY A 442 33.23 16.57 16.16
C GLY A 442 33.84 17.96 15.96
N LEU A 443 33.09 18.90 15.36
CA LEU A 443 33.48 20.31 15.21
C LEU A 443 32.34 21.23 15.67
N LEU A 444 32.43 21.73 16.90
CA LEU A 444 31.35 22.48 17.56
C LEU A 444 31.75 23.94 17.78
N THR A 445 30.92 24.88 17.32
CA THR A 445 31.19 26.33 17.45
C THR A 445 30.06 27.04 18.18
N SER A 446 30.38 27.88 19.17
CA SER A 446 29.37 28.71 19.90
C SER A 446 28.21 27.92 20.52
N MET A 447 28.39 26.62 20.79
CA MET A 447 27.35 25.74 21.33
C MET A 447 27.09 25.97 22.82
N LEU A 448 25.87 25.68 23.28
CA LEU A 448 25.51 25.66 24.70
C LEU A 448 25.12 24.24 25.12
N ILE A 449 26.00 23.58 25.89
CA ILE A 449 25.77 22.22 26.41
C ILE A 449 25.49 22.35 27.91
N GLN A 450 24.23 22.38 28.33
CA GLN A 450 23.88 22.75 29.71
C GLN A 450 22.86 21.86 30.43
N SER A 451 23.01 21.73 31.75
CA SER A 451 22.06 21.05 32.63
C SER A 451 21.74 19.61 32.23
N ASN A 452 22.60 18.96 31.44
CA ASN A 452 22.47 17.55 31.06
C ASN A 452 23.00 16.65 32.20
N THR A 453 22.53 15.41 32.24
CA THR A 453 22.80 14.49 33.36
C THR A 453 23.19 13.10 32.86
N ALA A 454 24.18 12.49 33.50
CA ALA A 454 24.61 11.11 33.22
C ALA A 454 25.11 10.41 34.50
N ASP A 455 25.45 9.13 34.41
CA ASP A 455 26.36 8.50 35.38
C ASP A 455 27.81 8.88 35.03
N VAL A 456 28.13 8.96 33.73
CA VAL A 456 29.45 9.34 33.21
C VAL A 456 29.33 10.28 32.00
N GLY A 457 30.07 11.39 32.00
CA GLY A 457 30.06 12.36 30.90
C GLY A 457 28.76 13.18 30.85
N GLY A 458 28.51 14.00 31.88
CA GLY A 458 27.22 14.67 32.08
C GLY A 458 26.83 15.57 30.90
N GLY A 459 27.74 16.43 30.47
CA GLY A 459 27.64 17.16 29.20
C GLY A 459 28.02 16.27 28.01
N CYS A 460 29.23 15.72 28.01
CA CYS A 460 29.78 14.92 26.91
C CYS A 460 30.55 13.67 27.38
N TRP A 461 30.40 12.54 26.67
CA TRP A 461 31.36 11.43 26.66
C TRP A 461 32.00 11.35 25.28
N LEU A 462 33.34 11.35 25.20
CA LEU A 462 34.10 11.17 23.97
C LEU A 462 34.94 9.89 24.05
N MET A 463 34.62 8.90 23.22
CA MET A 463 35.30 7.60 23.14
C MET A 463 36.04 7.44 21.81
N ASP A 464 37.35 7.20 21.84
CA ASP A 464 38.18 6.90 20.65
C ASP A 464 37.98 7.90 19.48
N SER A 465 37.64 9.16 19.82
CA SER A 465 37.13 10.19 18.89
C SER A 465 38.00 11.45 18.88
N THR A 466 37.94 12.26 17.82
CA THR A 466 38.72 13.52 17.70
C THR A 466 37.80 14.73 17.55
N ASN A 467 37.86 15.67 18.49
CA ASN A 467 36.89 16.76 18.61
C ASN A 467 37.57 18.14 18.71
N GLU A 468 36.92 19.18 18.19
CA GLU A 468 37.32 20.59 18.32
C GLU A 468 36.09 21.43 18.71
N PHE A 469 36.15 22.08 19.87
CA PHE A 469 35.08 22.91 20.44
C PHE A 469 35.58 24.36 20.54
N THR A 470 35.02 25.26 19.74
CA THR A 470 35.38 26.69 19.70
C THR A 470 34.27 27.55 20.30
N ASN A 471 34.60 28.38 21.29
CA ASN A 471 33.65 29.25 22.03
C ASN A 471 32.45 28.51 22.65
N VAL A 472 32.59 27.22 22.98
CA VAL A 472 31.51 26.39 23.54
C VAL A 472 31.35 26.66 25.04
N LEU A 473 30.10 26.77 25.52
CA LEU A 473 29.77 26.84 26.94
C LEU A 473 29.20 25.52 27.42
N VAL A 474 29.93 24.82 28.28
CA VAL A 474 29.49 23.60 28.98
C VAL A 474 29.11 23.99 30.42
N ASN A 475 27.82 24.06 30.76
CA ASN A 475 27.34 24.68 32.01
C ASN A 475 26.41 23.79 32.85
N GLU A 476 26.61 23.70 34.16
CA GLU A 476 25.65 23.05 35.10
C GLU A 476 25.33 21.57 34.81
N ASN A 477 26.16 20.87 34.04
CA ASN A 477 25.99 19.44 33.75
C ASN A 477 26.48 18.58 34.94
N ILE A 478 25.87 17.41 35.14
CA ILE A 478 26.05 16.57 36.34
C ILE A 478 26.35 15.11 35.96
N ALA A 479 27.36 14.51 36.59
CA ALA A 479 27.64 13.08 36.51
C ALA A 479 28.22 12.51 37.81
N GLU A 480 28.49 11.20 37.90
CA GLU A 480 29.45 10.67 38.89
C GLU A 480 30.89 10.99 38.47
N GLN A 481 31.21 10.86 37.17
CA GLN A 481 32.54 11.11 36.59
C GLN A 481 32.45 11.97 35.32
N GLY A 482 33.29 12.99 35.20
CA GLY A 482 33.29 13.88 34.03
C GLY A 482 31.99 14.69 33.91
N GLY A 483 31.74 15.60 34.88
CA GLY A 483 30.47 16.34 34.97
C GLY A 483 30.17 17.14 33.70
N GLY A 484 31.15 17.91 33.23
CA GLY A 484 31.14 18.53 31.92
C GLY A 484 31.47 17.54 30.81
N ILE A 485 32.69 16.97 30.84
CA ILE A 485 33.23 16.13 29.76
C ILE A 485 33.95 14.89 30.33
N TYR A 486 33.82 13.74 29.68
CA TYR A 486 34.57 12.51 29.96
C TYR A 486 35.29 12.04 28.67
N LEU A 487 36.57 11.67 28.76
CA LEU A 487 37.38 11.19 27.63
C LEU A 487 38.01 9.82 27.91
N SER A 488 37.84 8.89 26.96
CA SER A 488 38.54 7.61 26.89
C SER A 488 39.04 7.36 25.47
N GLY A 489 40.35 7.30 25.23
CA GLY A 489 40.95 7.12 23.89
C GLY A 489 40.78 8.32 22.95
N ALA A 490 40.06 9.35 23.37
CA ALA A 490 39.70 10.50 22.56
C ALA A 490 40.70 11.66 22.67
N SER A 491 40.66 12.58 21.71
CA SER A 491 41.30 13.89 21.79
C SER A 491 40.26 15.00 21.62
N LEU A 492 40.44 16.10 22.35
CA LEU A 492 39.60 17.29 22.30
C LEU A 492 40.44 18.57 22.36
N HIS A 493 40.24 19.48 21.42
CA HIS A 493 40.71 20.86 21.51
C HIS A 493 39.56 21.73 22.01
N LEU A 494 39.74 22.36 23.18
CA LEU A 494 38.89 23.43 23.68
C LEU A 494 39.57 24.76 23.33
N LEU A 495 38.94 25.56 22.48
CA LEU A 495 39.43 26.89 22.09
C LEU A 495 38.44 27.97 22.50
N GLY A 496 38.87 28.99 23.24
CA GLY A 496 38.02 30.14 23.62
C GLY A 496 36.78 29.78 24.47
N SER A 497 36.75 28.56 25.03
CA SER A 497 35.54 27.93 25.55
C SER A 497 35.39 28.14 27.06
N MET A 498 34.23 27.78 27.62
CA MET A 498 33.95 27.92 29.04
C MET A 498 33.30 26.66 29.62
N LEU A 499 33.84 26.14 30.72
CA LEU A 499 33.28 25.02 31.47
C LEU A 499 32.88 25.52 32.86
N ASN A 500 31.60 25.67 33.16
CA ASN A 500 31.13 26.35 34.37
C ASN A 500 30.14 25.52 35.20
N ASN A 501 30.17 25.63 36.53
CA ASN A 501 29.20 25.04 37.47
C ASN A 501 28.98 23.50 37.34
N ASN A 502 29.81 22.78 36.57
CA ASN A 502 29.61 21.35 36.31
C ASN A 502 30.02 20.49 37.52
N ILE A 503 29.26 19.44 37.81
CA ILE A 503 29.31 18.68 39.07
C ILE A 503 29.66 17.21 38.81
N ALA A 504 30.66 16.70 39.52
CA ALA A 504 30.97 15.27 39.58
C ALA A 504 31.46 14.83 40.97
N SER A 505 31.65 13.52 41.16
CA SER A 505 32.50 12.98 42.24
C SER A 505 33.98 13.00 41.83
N SER A 506 34.28 12.92 40.54
CA SER A 506 35.64 13.04 39.99
C SER A 506 35.63 13.75 38.64
N GLY A 507 36.30 14.90 38.55
CA GLY A 507 36.40 15.69 37.32
C GLY A 507 35.11 16.40 36.97
N GLY A 508 34.73 17.41 37.76
CA GLY A 508 33.53 18.21 37.56
C GLY A 508 33.50 18.89 36.19
N HIS A 509 34.61 19.41 35.69
CA HIS A 509 34.71 19.90 34.31
C HIS A 509 35.13 18.80 33.33
N ALA A 510 36.21 18.06 33.62
CA ALA A 510 36.73 17.04 32.73
C ALA A 510 37.28 15.80 33.48
N TRP A 511 37.06 14.62 32.93
CA TRP A 511 37.74 13.38 33.32
C TRP A 511 38.48 12.79 32.11
N LEU A 512 39.76 12.43 32.27
CA LEU A 512 40.66 11.97 31.21
C LEU A 512 41.26 10.60 31.56
N GLY A 513 41.18 9.63 30.66
CA GLY A 513 41.86 8.34 30.81
C GLY A 513 41.96 7.54 29.51
N ASN A 514 42.59 6.36 29.57
CA ASN A 514 42.89 5.47 28.44
C ASN A 514 43.44 6.25 27.23
N SER A 515 44.60 6.90 27.37
CA SER A 515 45.20 7.83 26.39
C SER A 515 44.36 9.09 26.05
N GLY A 516 43.24 9.33 26.74
CA GLY A 516 42.33 10.46 26.52
C GLY A 516 42.97 11.82 26.82
N SER A 517 42.80 12.79 25.92
CA SER A 517 43.57 14.04 25.93
C SER A 517 42.76 15.32 25.66
N ILE A 518 43.09 16.40 26.36
CA ILE A 518 42.59 17.75 26.09
C ILE A 518 43.74 18.71 25.81
N LEU A 519 43.59 19.51 24.74
CA LEU A 519 44.27 20.80 24.58
C LEU A 519 43.31 21.91 25.03
N TRP A 520 43.69 22.65 26.07
CA TRP A 520 42.87 23.66 26.76
C TRP A 520 43.44 25.04 26.45
N GLU A 521 42.91 25.70 25.42
CA GLU A 521 43.47 26.92 24.83
C GLU A 521 42.49 28.11 24.91
N ASN A 522 42.96 29.25 25.42
CA ASN A 522 42.14 30.44 25.74
C ASN A 522 40.83 30.13 26.50
N THR A 523 40.81 29.08 27.33
CA THR A 523 39.58 28.44 27.84
C THR A 523 39.49 28.56 29.36
N LEU A 524 38.30 28.80 29.90
CA LEU A 524 38.09 29.06 31.34
C LEU A 524 37.20 28.00 31.99
N GLY A 525 37.67 27.39 33.07
CA GLY A 525 36.90 26.47 33.91
C GLY A 525 36.53 27.14 35.24
N SER A 526 35.26 27.16 35.65
CA SER A 526 34.92 27.65 37.00
C SER A 526 33.80 26.94 37.75
N PHE A 527 33.93 26.94 39.09
CA PHE A 527 32.95 26.39 40.04
C PHE A 527 32.64 24.89 39.89
N ALA A 528 33.62 24.08 39.48
CA ALA A 528 33.51 22.62 39.53
C ALA A 528 33.24 22.09 40.94
N GLN A 529 32.51 20.98 41.03
CA GLN A 529 32.50 20.10 42.20
C GLN A 529 33.09 18.74 41.80
N GLY A 530 33.92 18.13 42.67
CA GLY A 530 34.69 16.92 42.33
C GLY A 530 36.08 17.19 41.74
N GLY A 531 36.61 18.40 41.98
CA GLY A 531 37.78 18.95 41.28
C GLY A 531 37.43 19.41 39.86
N ALA A 532 38.19 20.33 39.25
CA ALA A 532 37.91 20.70 37.85
C ALA A 532 38.28 19.57 36.88
N VAL A 533 39.52 19.11 36.89
CA VAL A 533 40.00 18.02 36.02
C VAL A 533 40.44 16.81 36.84
N TRP A 534 40.08 15.62 36.37
CA TRP A 534 40.62 14.34 36.83
C TRP A 534 41.36 13.67 35.68
N ILE A 535 42.59 13.22 35.91
CA ILE A 535 43.45 12.56 34.93
C ILE A 535 43.87 11.21 35.52
N GLN A 536 43.66 10.13 34.80
CA GLN A 536 43.97 8.77 35.23
C GLN A 536 44.62 7.97 34.09
N SER A 537 45.17 6.78 34.39
CA SER A 537 45.84 5.89 33.43
C SER A 537 46.92 6.66 32.67
N ASP A 538 46.84 6.81 31.36
CA ASP A 538 47.78 7.56 30.52
C ASP A 538 47.14 8.79 29.85
N GLY A 539 46.11 9.37 30.49
CA GLY A 539 45.46 10.60 30.01
C GLY A 539 46.36 11.84 30.06
N ALA A 540 46.00 12.88 29.28
CA ALA A 540 46.84 14.07 29.11
C ALA A 540 46.05 15.39 29.05
N LEU A 541 46.38 16.34 29.92
CA LEU A 541 45.93 17.73 29.81
C LEU A 541 47.10 18.62 29.36
N THR A 542 46.97 19.27 28.22
CA THR A 542 47.83 20.41 27.82
C THR A 542 47.02 21.68 27.98
N CYS A 543 47.60 22.72 28.58
CA CYS A 543 46.95 24.00 28.83
C CYS A 543 47.84 25.15 28.33
N SER A 544 47.28 26.06 27.53
CA SER A 544 48.00 27.13 26.83
C SER A 544 47.13 28.36 26.55
N HIS A 545 47.74 29.45 26.08
CA HIS A 545 47.03 30.61 25.53
C HIS A 545 47.74 31.14 24.27
N THR A 546 47.05 31.92 23.43
CA THR A 546 47.59 32.39 22.14
C THR A 546 48.30 33.74 22.19
N ASP A 547 47.93 34.61 23.13
CA ASP A 547 48.56 35.93 23.30
C ASP A 547 48.54 36.44 24.75
N SER A 548 49.36 37.46 25.05
CA SER A 548 49.53 38.02 26.40
C SER A 548 48.34 38.85 26.94
N SER A 549 47.17 38.77 26.31
CA SER A 549 45.89 39.32 26.76
C SER A 549 44.78 38.28 26.82
N SER A 550 45.03 37.06 26.33
CA SER A 550 44.21 35.86 26.57
C SER A 550 44.63 35.15 27.85
N TYR A 551 43.72 34.36 28.43
CA TYR A 551 43.95 33.56 29.64
C TYR A 551 43.35 32.17 29.44
N SER A 552 44.01 31.15 29.98
CA SER A 552 43.44 29.82 30.21
C SER A 552 43.56 29.50 31.69
N GLY A 553 42.54 28.86 32.28
CA GLY A 553 42.64 28.52 33.70
C GLY A 553 41.43 27.89 34.37
N PHE A 554 41.59 27.66 35.68
CA PHE A 554 40.66 26.94 36.55
C PHE A 554 40.37 27.73 37.83
N PHE A 555 39.11 28.12 38.06
CA PHE A 555 38.74 29.11 39.09
C PHE A 555 37.62 28.63 40.04
N SER A 556 37.76 28.86 41.34
CA SER A 556 36.70 28.65 42.36
C SER A 556 36.18 27.21 42.51
N ASN A 557 36.98 26.23 42.10
CA ASN A 557 36.64 24.81 42.09
C ASN A 557 36.70 24.19 43.49
N GLN A 558 35.87 23.18 43.76
CA GLN A 558 35.67 22.61 45.09
C GLN A 558 35.91 21.10 45.11
N HIS A 559 36.87 20.68 45.94
CA HIS A 559 37.10 19.28 46.31
C HIS A 559 37.83 19.20 47.66
N ASP A 560 37.74 18.08 48.36
CA ASP A 560 38.39 17.88 49.67
C ASP A 560 39.93 17.75 49.55
N ILE A 561 40.43 17.30 48.38
CA ILE A 561 41.86 17.18 48.03
C ILE A 561 41.98 17.38 46.50
N GLY A 562 42.84 18.28 46.00
CA GLY A 562 43.00 18.50 44.56
C GLY A 562 41.87 19.36 43.97
N GLY A 563 41.88 20.65 44.27
CA GLY A 563 40.79 21.58 43.91
C GLY A 563 40.66 21.82 42.40
N ALA A 564 41.77 21.98 41.68
CA ALA A 564 41.79 22.21 40.24
C ALA A 564 42.05 20.92 39.45
N ILE A 565 43.15 20.20 39.71
CA ILE A 565 43.56 19.03 38.92
C ILE A 565 43.88 17.85 39.86
N ASN A 566 43.42 16.66 39.49
CA ASN A 566 43.75 15.40 40.16
C ASN A 566 44.45 14.51 39.13
N ILE A 567 45.62 13.94 39.47
CA ILE A 567 46.42 13.10 38.56
C ILE A 567 46.73 11.76 39.21
N ALA A 568 46.37 10.69 38.51
CA ALA A 568 46.59 9.30 38.88
C ALA A 568 47.29 8.50 37.77
N ASP A 569 47.93 7.43 38.20
CA ASP A 569 48.64 6.42 37.42
C ASP A 569 49.80 7.00 36.59
N LEU A 570 49.74 7.02 35.27
CA LEU A 570 50.74 7.63 34.38
C LEU A 570 50.23 8.94 33.76
N GLY A 571 49.18 9.54 34.35
CA GLY A 571 48.54 10.75 33.84
C GLY A 571 49.50 11.92 33.72
N THR A 572 49.30 12.74 32.69
CA THR A 572 50.20 13.85 32.35
C THR A 572 49.50 15.20 32.38
N PHE A 573 50.19 16.22 32.91
CA PHE A 573 49.79 17.63 32.78
C PHE A 573 50.95 18.45 32.22
N THR A 574 50.67 19.25 31.19
CA THR A 574 51.59 20.23 30.62
C THR A 574 50.95 21.62 30.67
N GLY A 575 51.46 22.49 31.52
CA GLY A 575 50.98 23.87 31.66
C GLY A 575 51.96 24.85 31.03
N ILE A 576 51.46 25.71 30.14
CA ILE A 576 52.15 26.91 29.66
C ILE A 576 51.29 28.11 30.04
N ASP A 577 51.75 28.92 31.00
CA ASP A 577 51.10 30.15 31.46
C ASP A 577 49.63 30.01 31.89
N CYS A 578 49.19 28.82 32.34
CA CYS A 578 47.81 28.62 32.81
C CYS A 578 47.58 29.03 34.27
N ASP A 579 46.47 29.73 34.48
CA ASP A 579 46.03 30.27 35.77
C ASP A 579 45.21 29.23 36.55
N MET A 580 45.41 29.13 37.86
CA MET A 580 44.57 28.31 38.76
C MET A 580 44.05 29.12 39.95
N GLY A 581 44.22 30.46 39.94
CA GLY A 581 43.91 31.37 41.03
C GLY A 581 42.65 32.20 40.80
N VAL A 582 41.73 32.20 41.78
CA VAL A 582 40.47 32.96 41.73
C VAL A 582 40.70 34.48 41.56
N GLU A 583 40.06 35.12 40.57
CA GLU A 583 39.91 36.59 40.54
C GLU A 583 39.04 37.07 41.73
N GLY A 584 39.66 37.23 42.91
CA GLY A 584 38.90 37.41 44.15
C GLY A 584 39.65 37.90 45.40
N GLN A 585 40.91 38.36 45.27
CA GLN A 585 41.89 38.72 46.33
C GLN A 585 42.87 37.59 46.71
N SER A 586 44.16 37.83 46.43
CA SER A 586 45.39 37.27 47.06
C SER A 586 45.64 35.76 47.11
N GLU A 587 46.75 35.35 46.47
CA GLU A 587 47.48 34.07 46.61
C GLU A 587 46.68 32.85 46.10
N ASP A 588 46.93 32.21 44.94
CA ASP A 588 48.11 31.86 44.11
C ASP A 588 48.51 30.37 44.21
N ASN A 589 48.39 29.65 43.08
CA ASN A 589 48.56 28.20 42.84
C ASN A 589 49.08 27.39 44.05
N PHE A 590 48.19 26.94 44.93
CA PHE A 590 48.56 26.20 46.12
C PHE A 590 48.94 24.74 45.79
N GLU A 591 49.77 24.13 46.63
CA GLU A 591 50.08 22.69 46.62
C GLU A 591 48.82 21.80 46.77
N THR A 592 47.67 22.38 47.14
CA THR A 592 46.36 21.70 47.23
C THR A 592 45.55 21.73 45.94
N ASP A 593 45.93 22.55 44.96
CA ASP A 593 45.16 22.75 43.73
C ASP A 593 45.44 21.64 42.71
N ILE A 594 46.65 21.07 42.74
CA ILE A 594 47.00 19.82 42.02
C ILE A 594 47.29 18.71 43.01
N ALA A 595 46.55 17.59 42.93
CA ALA A 595 46.79 16.39 43.73
C ALA A 595 47.36 15.24 42.89
N LEU A 596 48.43 14.60 43.36
CA LEU A 596 49.05 13.41 42.75
C LEU A 596 48.75 12.17 43.59
N PHE A 597 48.17 11.11 42.98
CA PHE A 597 47.75 9.90 43.69
C PHE A 597 48.63 8.65 43.43
N SER A 598 49.38 8.61 42.32
CA SER A 598 50.37 7.55 42.01
C SER A 598 51.49 8.07 41.09
N GLU A 599 51.91 7.35 40.03
CA GLU A 599 53.14 7.66 39.24
C GLU A 599 53.03 8.85 38.25
N GLY A 600 52.12 9.80 38.52
CA GLY A 600 51.75 10.88 37.60
C GLY A 600 52.90 11.83 37.28
N ILE A 601 52.91 12.37 36.04
CA ILE A 601 54.00 13.18 35.50
C ILE A 601 53.52 14.61 35.27
N LEU A 602 54.16 15.57 35.93
CA LEU A 602 53.85 17.00 35.82
C LEU A 602 54.98 17.72 35.09
N ILE A 603 54.65 18.34 33.96
CA ILE A 603 55.59 19.02 33.05
C ILE A 603 55.22 20.51 32.96
N ASP A 604 55.57 21.24 34.01
CA ASP A 604 55.55 22.71 34.04
C ASP A 604 56.72 23.26 33.21
N THR A 605 56.46 24.22 32.31
CA THR A 605 57.52 24.94 31.57
C THR A 605 57.44 26.45 31.80
N GLN A 606 58.34 26.92 32.66
CA GLN A 606 58.66 28.31 33.03
C GLN A 606 58.63 29.32 31.86
N GLU A 607 58.41 30.63 32.07
CA GLU A 607 58.71 31.45 33.27
C GLU A 607 57.94 32.80 33.27
N ALA A 608 57.51 33.29 34.46
CA ALA A 608 57.82 34.65 35.00
C ALA A 608 56.72 35.33 35.88
N ASN A 609 57.02 35.47 37.18
CA ASN A 609 56.46 36.43 38.17
C ASN A 609 55.27 36.04 39.07
N ASN A 610 54.69 34.84 39.00
CA ASN A 610 53.91 34.26 40.10
C ASN A 610 54.23 32.75 40.20
N ASN A 611 53.96 32.12 41.35
CA ASN A 611 54.60 30.84 41.72
C ASN A 611 53.99 29.61 41.03
N ALA A 612 54.46 29.29 39.83
CA ALA A 612 54.49 27.91 39.33
C ALA A 612 55.95 27.41 39.39
N ASN A 613 56.19 26.31 40.12
CA ASN A 613 57.46 25.60 40.21
C ASN A 613 57.20 24.15 40.63
N ILE A 614 56.50 23.38 39.80
CA ILE A 614 56.41 21.91 39.98
C ILE A 614 57.05 21.22 38.77
N LEU A 615 58.38 21.33 38.68
CA LEU A 615 59.19 20.47 37.83
C LEU A 615 59.58 19.23 38.62
N CYS A 616 58.74 18.20 38.53
CA CYS A 616 58.96 16.92 39.21
C CYS A 616 59.20 15.80 38.21
N THR A 617 60.44 15.30 38.14
CA THR A 617 60.67 13.94 37.64
C THR A 617 60.50 12.92 38.77
N GLN A 618 60.42 11.63 38.43
CA GLN A 618 59.98 10.55 39.33
C GLN A 618 60.78 10.42 40.65
N GLU A 619 62.02 10.94 40.71
CA GLU A 619 62.85 10.94 41.93
C GLU A 619 62.58 12.14 42.87
N GLU A 620 61.93 13.21 42.41
CA GLU A 620 61.89 14.50 43.12
C GLU A 620 60.58 14.72 43.92
N CYS A 621 59.41 14.43 43.35
CA CYS A 621 58.12 14.59 44.05
C CYS A 621 57.87 13.55 45.18
N ASN A 622 58.80 12.63 45.44
CA ASN A 622 58.74 11.74 46.60
C ASN A 622 59.28 12.40 47.90
N TYR A 623 59.61 13.69 47.88
CA TYR A 623 60.33 14.36 48.98
C TYR A 623 59.90 15.81 49.28
N GLN A 624 58.60 16.07 49.44
CA GLN A 624 58.16 17.03 50.47
C GLN A 624 56.80 16.67 51.08
#